data_AF-X1DME3-F1
#
_entry.id   AF-X1DME3-F1
#
_cell.length_a   1.000
_cell.length_b   1.000
_cell.length_c   1.000
_cell.angle_alpha   90.00
_cell.angle_beta   90.00
_cell.angle_gamma   90.00
#
_symmetry.space_group_name_H-M   'P 1'
#
loop_
_entity.id
_entity.type
_entity.pdbx_description
1 polymer ?
#
loop_
_entity_poly.entity_id
_entity_poly.type
_entity_poly.pdbx_seq_one_letter_code
_entity_poly.pdbx_strand_id
1 'polypeptide(L)'
;PRLFVNPKEFFKLKDLVAVIHPKKPIIAYNLFWEDDIDYPGDNDPSDHEVVWVEFNKKMGEVTGVYTYFHKAILSTEEAVKDANLCNQRARINVQWGEHGSLPLGWEKLHPEAIFEKISKRIKIKDMPQRYQELSKSVKNPNHPLAKDWPKKFTGSYKDFISFSKYIELHRLLKKKKMVITSKWPNAVINRYFLSYNYFPKKQWPK
;
A
#
# COMPACT_ATOMS: atom_id res chain seq x y z
N PRO A 1 3.49 -6.95 8.48
CA PRO A 1 2.13 -7.25 7.94
C PRO A 1 2.18 -8.54 7.09
N ARG A 2 1.01 -9.11 6.77
CA ARG A 2 0.81 -10.16 5.76
C ARG A 2 0.17 -9.51 4.54
N LEU A 3 0.84 -9.53 3.40
CA LEU A 3 0.40 -8.83 2.20
C LEU A 3 -0.30 -9.80 1.25
N PHE A 4 -1.48 -9.42 0.78
CA PHE A 4 -2.29 -10.21 -0.14
C PHE A 4 -2.68 -9.36 -1.35
N VAL A 5 -2.48 -9.92 -2.53
CA VAL A 5 -2.75 -9.25 -3.80
C VAL A 5 -3.69 -10.08 -4.65
N ASN A 6 -4.22 -9.48 -5.71
CA ASN A 6 -4.94 -10.20 -6.73
C ASN A 6 -4.00 -11.24 -7.41
N PRO A 7 -4.44 -12.49 -7.68
CA PRO A 7 -3.62 -13.46 -8.42
C PRO A 7 -3.12 -12.98 -9.78
N LYS A 8 -3.88 -12.10 -10.43
CA LYS A 8 -3.55 -11.48 -11.72
C LYS A 8 -2.72 -10.19 -11.58
N GLU A 9 -2.21 -9.86 -10.39
CA GLU A 9 -1.30 -8.73 -10.22
C GLU A 9 -0.07 -8.92 -11.12
N PHE A 10 0.14 -7.93 -11.98
CA PHE A 10 1.18 -7.92 -13.01
C PHE A 10 2.48 -7.37 -12.44
N PHE A 11 2.41 -6.30 -11.66
CA PHE A 11 3.58 -5.63 -11.10
C PHE A 11 4.08 -6.33 -9.85
N LYS A 12 5.38 -6.60 -9.81
CA LYS A 12 6.00 -7.22 -8.64
C LYS A 12 6.31 -6.16 -7.59
N LEU A 13 6.25 -6.57 -6.33
CA LEU A 13 6.86 -5.82 -5.24
C LEU A 13 8.39 -5.91 -5.36
N LYS A 14 9.04 -4.82 -5.78
CA LYS A 14 10.50 -4.70 -5.96
C LYS A 14 11.21 -4.66 -4.63
N ASP A 15 10.75 -3.76 -3.77
CA ASP A 15 11.41 -3.39 -2.53
C ASP A 15 10.41 -3.18 -1.40
N LEU A 16 10.91 -3.32 -0.18
CA LEU A 16 10.18 -3.07 1.05
C LEU A 16 11.15 -2.49 2.06
N VAL A 17 10.84 -1.31 2.59
CA VAL A 17 11.61 -0.68 3.67
C VAL A 17 10.72 -0.53 4.90
N ALA A 18 11.17 -1.09 6.02
CA ALA A 18 10.54 -0.88 7.32
C ALA A 18 11.24 0.27 8.07
N VAL A 19 10.48 1.31 8.40
CA VAL A 19 10.97 2.44 9.19
C VAL A 19 10.29 2.46 10.55
N ILE A 20 11.08 2.31 11.61
CA ILE A 20 10.62 2.32 13.00
C ILE A 20 10.69 3.76 13.51
N HIS A 21 9.60 4.28 14.08
CA HIS A 21 9.63 5.61 14.68
C HIS A 21 10.45 5.57 15.99
N PRO A 22 11.40 6.50 16.24
CA PRO A 22 12.27 6.46 17.43
C PRO A 22 11.59 6.76 18.77
N LYS A 23 10.30 7.10 18.78
CA LYS A 23 9.60 7.60 19.98
C LYS A 23 8.19 7.01 20.06
N LYS A 24 7.40 7.14 19.00
CA LYS A 24 6.07 6.53 18.87
C LYS A 24 6.21 5.02 18.60
N PRO A 25 5.36 4.16 19.17
CA PRO A 25 5.41 2.73 18.91
C PRO A 25 4.68 2.40 17.60
N ILE A 26 5.30 2.79 16.49
CA ILE A 26 4.72 2.61 15.16
C ILE A 26 5.84 2.27 14.16
N ILE A 27 5.51 1.36 13.24
CA ILE A 27 6.38 0.98 12.12
C ILE A 27 5.68 1.36 10.82
N ALA A 28 6.36 2.08 9.94
CA ALA A 28 5.95 2.30 8.56
C ALA A 28 6.59 1.22 7.66
N TYR A 29 5.77 0.48 6.93
CA TYR A 29 6.19 -0.44 5.89
C TYR A 29 5.94 0.23 4.53
N ASN A 30 7.03 0.62 3.88
CA ASN A 30 7.02 1.33 2.60
C ASN A 30 7.23 0.28 1.50
N LEU A 31 6.21 0.08 0.68
CA LEU A 31 6.10 -0.92 -0.37
C LEU A 31 6.43 -0.25 -1.70
N PHE A 32 7.31 -0.84 -2.50
CA PHE A 32 7.72 -0.28 -3.79
C PHE A 32 7.41 -1.28 -4.90
N TRP A 33 6.35 -1.01 -5.67
CA TRP A 33 5.89 -1.82 -6.79
C TRP A 33 6.63 -1.46 -8.06
N GLU A 34 6.63 -2.36 -9.05
CA GLU A 34 7.27 -2.11 -10.34
C GLU A 34 6.77 -0.83 -11.00
N ASP A 35 5.45 -0.58 -10.98
CA ASP A 35 4.84 0.62 -11.57
C ASP A 35 3.40 0.80 -11.08
N ASP A 36 2.68 1.81 -11.57
CA ASP A 36 1.22 1.96 -11.48
C ASP A 36 0.61 1.81 -12.87
N ILE A 37 -0.37 0.90 -13.02
CA ILE A 37 -1.02 0.56 -14.30
C ILE A 37 -1.56 1.78 -15.06
N ASP A 38 -1.90 2.85 -14.34
CA ASP A 38 -2.51 4.06 -14.87
C ASP A 38 -1.52 5.17 -15.23
N TYR A 39 -0.26 5.06 -14.81
CA TYR A 39 0.74 6.13 -14.95
C TYR A 39 2.06 5.67 -15.57
N PRO A 40 2.07 5.05 -16.77
CA PRO A 40 3.28 4.53 -17.42
C PRO A 40 4.33 5.55 -17.83
N GLY A 41 4.19 6.82 -17.47
CA GLY A 41 5.04 7.92 -17.95
C GLY A 41 5.09 9.11 -17.00
N ASP A 42 4.79 8.91 -15.71
CA ASP A 42 4.95 9.96 -14.70
C ASP A 42 6.40 10.16 -14.24
N ASN A 43 7.33 9.37 -14.80
CA ASN A 43 8.76 9.30 -14.48
C ASN A 43 9.06 8.78 -13.06
N ASP A 44 8.08 8.19 -12.38
CA ASP A 44 8.30 7.47 -11.14
C ASP A 44 8.61 6.00 -11.46
N PRO A 45 9.85 5.51 -11.25
CA PRO A 45 10.25 4.14 -11.63
C PRO A 45 9.70 3.07 -10.68
N SER A 46 8.75 3.45 -9.81
CA SER A 46 8.11 2.62 -8.81
C SER A 46 6.92 3.33 -8.21
N ASP A 47 5.78 2.64 -8.14
CA ASP A 47 4.68 3.08 -7.28
C ASP A 47 4.98 2.75 -5.82
N HIS A 48 4.98 3.77 -4.99
CA HIS A 48 5.31 3.70 -3.59
C HIS A 48 4.03 3.65 -2.75
N GLU A 49 3.80 2.62 -1.95
CA GLU A 49 2.65 2.50 -1.06
C GLU A 49 3.08 2.38 0.41
N VAL A 50 2.21 2.74 1.35
CA VAL A 50 2.58 2.76 2.77
C VAL A 50 1.52 2.13 3.66
N VAL A 51 1.99 1.28 4.58
CA VAL A 51 1.19 0.70 5.66
C VAL A 51 1.85 1.08 6.99
N TRP A 52 1.05 1.43 7.99
CA TRP A 52 1.55 1.65 9.34
C TRP A 52 0.93 0.67 10.33
N VAL A 53 1.75 0.17 11.24
CA VAL A 53 1.33 -0.69 12.34
C VAL A 53 1.74 -0.05 13.66
N GLU A 54 0.77 0.38 14.44
CA GLU A 54 0.94 0.83 15.83
C GLU A 54 0.88 -0.38 16.77
N PHE A 55 1.66 -0.34 17.83
CA PHE A 55 1.75 -1.44 18.80
C PHE A 55 1.96 -0.94 20.23
N ASN A 56 1.71 -1.81 21.20
CA ASN A 56 2.06 -1.58 22.60
C ASN A 56 3.51 -2.01 22.83
N LYS A 57 4.39 -1.11 23.31
CA LYS A 57 5.82 -1.45 23.52
C LYS A 57 6.06 -2.54 24.57
N LYS A 58 5.17 -2.68 25.55
CA LYS A 58 5.31 -3.65 26.64
C LYS A 58 4.84 -5.03 26.22
N MET A 59 3.65 -5.09 25.61
CA MET A 59 2.98 -6.35 25.28
C MET A 59 3.23 -6.82 23.85
N GLY A 60 3.73 -5.95 22.96
CA GLY A 60 3.91 -6.23 21.55
C GLY A 60 2.61 -6.27 20.73
N GLU A 61 1.46 -6.21 21.39
CA GLU A 61 0.14 -6.23 20.76
C GLU A 61 -0.04 -5.07 19.79
N VAL A 62 -0.64 -5.36 18.63
CA VAL A 62 -1.03 -4.36 17.65
C VAL A 62 -2.19 -3.55 18.22
N THR A 63 -2.08 -2.23 18.16
CA THR A 63 -3.09 -1.28 18.64
C THR A 63 -3.67 -0.43 17.52
N GLY A 64 -3.08 -0.46 16.33
CA GLY A 64 -3.56 0.26 15.17
C GLY A 64 -2.98 -0.28 13.87
N VAL A 65 -3.82 -0.35 12.84
CA VAL A 65 -3.42 -0.70 11.48
C VAL A 65 -3.94 0.39 10.55
N TYR A 66 -3.03 1.03 9.83
CA TYR A 66 -3.33 2.11 8.90
C TYR A 66 -2.78 1.77 7.53
N THR A 67 -3.51 2.15 6.49
CA THR A 67 -3.11 1.93 5.10
C THR A 67 -3.32 3.19 4.30
N TYR A 68 -2.45 3.42 3.32
CA TYR A 68 -2.64 4.44 2.31
C TYR A 68 -3.49 3.86 1.17
N PHE A 69 -4.61 4.51 0.86
CA PHE A 69 -5.48 4.15 -0.26
C PHE A 69 -5.82 5.41 -1.04
N HIS A 70 -5.11 5.66 -2.15
CA HIS A 70 -5.43 6.77 -3.06
C HIS A 70 -5.60 8.13 -2.34
N LYS A 71 -4.64 8.48 -1.47
CA LYS A 71 -4.63 9.67 -0.59
C LYS A 71 -5.50 9.57 0.67
N ALA A 72 -6.41 8.62 0.76
CA ALA A 72 -7.12 8.32 2.01
C ALA A 72 -6.20 7.52 2.95
N ILE A 73 -6.36 7.75 4.25
CA ILE A 73 -5.75 6.91 5.29
C ILE A 73 -6.88 6.07 5.89
N LEU A 74 -6.80 4.76 5.71
CA LEU A 74 -7.84 3.83 6.15
C LEU A 74 -7.36 3.02 7.35
N SER A 75 -8.27 2.77 8.29
CA SER A 75 -8.04 1.92 9.48
C SER A 75 -9.33 1.27 9.93
N THR A 76 -9.25 0.09 10.51
CA THR A 76 -10.38 -0.67 11.07
C THR A 76 -9.98 -1.36 12.36
N GLU A 77 -10.95 -1.60 13.24
CA GLU A 77 -10.73 -2.45 14.41
C GLU A 77 -10.53 -3.91 14.02
N GLU A 78 -11.20 -4.36 12.95
CA GLU A 78 -11.10 -5.72 12.43
C GLU A 78 -9.66 -6.07 12.02
N ALA A 79 -8.94 -5.12 11.41
CA ALA A 79 -7.54 -5.33 11.06
C ALA A 79 -6.63 -5.46 12.29
N VAL A 80 -6.94 -4.75 13.38
CA VAL A 80 -6.22 -4.87 14.66
C VAL A 80 -6.49 -6.24 15.30
N LYS A 81 -7.76 -6.65 15.37
CA LYS A 81 -8.18 -7.95 15.90
C LYS A 81 -7.52 -9.11 15.13
N ASP A 82 -7.58 -9.07 13.80
CA ASP A 82 -6.91 -10.05 12.93
C ASP A 82 -5.41 -10.09 13.17
N ALA A 83 -4.75 -8.93 13.28
CA ALA A 83 -3.32 -8.87 13.52
C ALA A 83 -2.92 -9.58 14.81
N ASN A 84 -3.63 -9.32 15.91
CA ASN A 84 -3.35 -9.93 17.21
C ASN A 84 -3.61 -11.43 17.23
N LEU A 85 -4.62 -11.91 16.48
CA LEU A 85 -4.86 -13.34 16.27
C LEU A 85 -3.83 -14.02 15.36
N CYS A 86 -3.09 -13.25 14.55
CA CYS A 86 -2.16 -13.75 13.55
C CYS A 86 -0.71 -13.31 13.83
N ASN A 87 -0.21 -13.60 15.04
CA ASN A 87 1.17 -13.34 15.46
C ASN A 87 1.59 -11.87 15.25
N GLN A 88 0.69 -10.93 15.56
CA GLN A 88 0.90 -9.48 15.45
C GLN A 88 1.16 -9.04 13.99
N ARG A 89 0.71 -9.82 13.00
CA ARG A 89 0.88 -9.52 11.56
C ARG A 89 -0.47 -9.25 10.91
N ALA A 90 -0.85 -7.98 10.86
CA ALA A 90 -2.07 -7.51 10.18
C ALA A 90 -2.14 -7.97 8.72
N ARG A 91 -3.30 -8.47 8.28
CA ARG A 91 -3.60 -8.67 6.86
C ARG A 91 -3.80 -7.33 6.15
N ILE A 92 -3.09 -7.14 5.05
CA ILE A 92 -3.22 -5.99 4.15
C ILE A 92 -3.53 -6.54 2.76
N ASN A 93 -4.61 -6.05 2.18
CA ASN A 93 -4.96 -6.33 0.79
C ASN A 93 -4.45 -5.20 -0.10
N VAL A 94 -4.05 -5.49 -1.32
CA VAL A 94 -3.53 -4.50 -2.27
C VAL A 94 -4.35 -4.55 -3.55
N GLN A 95 -4.88 -3.39 -3.93
CA GLN A 95 -5.63 -3.23 -5.17
C GLN A 95 -4.79 -3.63 -6.38
N TRP A 96 -5.42 -4.31 -7.33
CA TRP A 96 -4.77 -4.68 -8.59
C TRP A 96 -4.36 -3.45 -9.41
N GLY A 97 -3.12 -3.44 -9.88
CA GLY A 97 -2.57 -2.48 -10.84
C GLY A 97 -2.25 -1.08 -10.29
N GLU A 98 -3.16 -0.50 -9.49
CA GLU A 98 -2.99 0.84 -8.87
C GLU A 98 -2.47 0.79 -7.42
N HIS A 99 -2.30 -0.42 -6.87
CA HIS A 99 -1.72 -0.74 -5.55
C HIS A 99 -2.26 -0.05 -4.29
N GLY A 100 -3.40 0.63 -4.33
CA GLY A 100 -4.06 1.13 -3.12
C GLY A 100 -4.17 0.05 -2.03
N SER A 101 -3.60 0.32 -0.86
CA SER A 101 -3.56 -0.64 0.26
C SER A 101 -4.84 -0.56 1.09
N LEU A 102 -5.38 -1.72 1.47
CA LEU A 102 -6.66 -1.86 2.16
C LEU A 102 -6.48 -2.68 3.45
N PRO A 103 -7.00 -2.22 4.60
CA PRO A 103 -7.02 -3.02 5.82
C PRO A 103 -8.12 -4.09 5.71
N LEU A 104 -8.11 -5.11 6.58
CA LEU A 104 -9.27 -6.00 6.70
C LEU A 104 -10.54 -5.22 7.09
N GLY A 105 -11.70 -5.54 6.53
CA GLY A 105 -12.96 -4.83 6.80
C GLY A 105 -13.11 -3.51 6.04
N TRP A 106 -12.26 -3.25 5.06
CA TRP A 106 -12.30 -2.07 4.19
C TRP A 106 -13.64 -1.89 3.47
N GLU A 107 -14.42 -2.95 3.28
CA GLU A 107 -15.70 -2.97 2.58
C GLU A 107 -16.73 -2.03 3.21
N LYS A 108 -16.58 -1.73 4.51
CA LYS A 108 -17.46 -0.83 5.27
C LYS A 108 -17.01 0.63 5.23
N LEU A 109 -15.85 0.92 4.63
CA LEU A 109 -15.25 2.24 4.65
C LEU A 109 -15.70 3.08 3.46
N HIS A 110 -15.78 4.38 3.69
CA HIS A 110 -15.96 5.38 2.65
C HIS A 110 -14.67 6.21 2.58
N PRO A 111 -13.79 5.95 1.60
CA PRO A 111 -12.47 6.56 1.60
C PRO A 111 -12.56 8.07 1.34
N GLU A 112 -11.93 8.85 2.21
CA GLU A 112 -11.84 10.30 2.10
C GLU A 112 -10.38 10.75 2.27
N ALA A 113 -9.95 11.69 1.45
CA ALA A 113 -8.68 12.37 1.59
C ALA A 113 -8.87 13.71 2.31
N ILE A 114 -8.10 13.91 3.38
CA ILE A 114 -8.12 15.14 4.17
C ILE A 114 -6.96 16.03 3.72
N PHE A 115 -7.29 17.20 3.17
CA PHE A 115 -6.32 18.21 2.78
C PHE A 115 -6.22 19.27 3.87
N GLU A 116 -5.34 19.04 4.84
CA GLU A 116 -5.16 19.89 6.04
C GLU A 116 -4.94 21.37 5.69
N LYS A 117 -4.16 21.68 4.65
CA LYS A 117 -3.84 23.06 4.22
C LYS A 117 -5.07 23.88 3.81
N ILE A 118 -6.14 23.23 3.36
CA ILE A 118 -7.35 23.88 2.86
C ILE A 118 -8.60 23.43 3.61
N SER A 119 -8.44 22.66 4.70
CA SER A 119 -9.52 22.10 5.52
C SER A 119 -10.62 21.40 4.71
N LYS A 120 -10.29 20.79 3.57
CA LYS A 120 -11.25 20.09 2.71
C LYS A 120 -11.13 18.58 2.84
N ARG A 121 -12.28 17.92 2.85
CA ARG A 121 -12.41 16.47 2.67
C ARG A 121 -12.88 16.20 1.26
N ILE A 122 -12.16 15.34 0.56
CA ILE A 122 -12.50 14.95 -0.81
C ILE A 122 -12.79 13.45 -0.79
N LYS A 123 -13.99 13.09 -1.26
CA LYS A 123 -14.36 11.68 -1.45
C LYS A 123 -13.43 11.04 -2.47
N ILE A 124 -12.87 9.90 -2.12
CA ILE A 124 -12.04 9.09 -2.99
C ILE A 124 -12.90 7.98 -3.58
N LYS A 125 -12.59 7.56 -4.81
CA LYS A 125 -13.29 6.44 -5.46
C LYS A 125 -13.06 5.16 -4.65
N ASP A 126 -14.13 4.44 -4.38
CA ASP A 126 -14.08 3.15 -3.70
C ASP A 126 -13.72 2.01 -4.67
N MET A 127 -13.53 0.80 -4.13
CA MET A 127 -13.15 -0.37 -4.92
C MET A 127 -14.17 -0.74 -6.02
N PRO A 128 -15.50 -0.69 -5.80
CA PRO A 128 -16.47 -0.85 -6.89
C PRO A 128 -16.27 0.14 -8.04
N GLN A 129 -16.09 1.43 -7.74
CA GLN A 129 -15.85 2.46 -8.76
C GLN A 129 -14.53 2.22 -9.49
N ARG A 130 -13.45 1.91 -8.77
CA ARG A 130 -12.16 1.56 -9.36
C ARG A 130 -12.23 0.34 -10.27
N TYR A 131 -12.92 -0.71 -9.84
CA TYR A 131 -13.16 -1.89 -10.67
C TYR A 131 -13.88 -1.54 -11.98
N GLN A 132 -14.91 -0.69 -11.93
CA GLN A 132 -15.64 -0.27 -13.13
C GLN A 132 -14.74 0.46 -14.13
N GLU A 133 -13.80 1.26 -13.66
CA GLU A 133 -12.83 1.97 -14.50
C GLU A 133 -11.81 1.00 -15.09
N LEU A 134 -11.12 0.26 -14.22
CA LEU A 134 -10.08 -0.68 -14.62
C LEU A 134 -10.61 -1.83 -15.48
N SER A 135 -11.88 -2.21 -15.37
CA SER A 135 -12.50 -3.22 -16.24
C SER A 135 -12.84 -2.70 -17.64
N LYS A 136 -12.93 -1.38 -17.82
CA LYS A 136 -13.13 -0.75 -19.14
C LYS A 136 -11.79 -0.59 -19.85
N SER A 137 -10.86 0.14 -19.22
CA SER A 137 -9.52 0.41 -19.73
C SER A 137 -8.67 1.05 -18.63
N VAL A 138 -7.36 0.84 -18.70
CA VAL A 138 -6.35 1.67 -18.01
C VAL A 138 -6.26 3.04 -18.70
N LYS A 139 -5.70 4.06 -18.05
CA LYS A 139 -5.66 5.44 -18.59
C LYS A 139 -4.95 5.59 -19.93
N ASN A 140 -3.77 5.00 -20.08
CA ASN A 140 -2.90 5.18 -21.26
C ASN A 140 -2.45 3.83 -21.86
N PRO A 141 -3.37 3.02 -22.40
CA PRO A 141 -3.11 1.63 -22.79
C PRO A 141 -2.18 1.48 -24.02
N ASN A 142 -1.90 2.58 -24.71
CA ASN A 142 -1.03 2.63 -25.88
C ASN A 142 0.30 3.36 -25.60
N HIS A 143 0.59 3.70 -24.33
CA HIS A 143 1.88 4.30 -23.99
C HIS A 143 3.02 3.32 -24.30
N PRO A 144 4.15 3.76 -24.90
CA PRO A 144 5.24 2.86 -25.27
C PRO A 144 5.79 2.00 -24.12
N LEU A 145 5.84 2.56 -22.90
CA LEU A 145 6.26 1.84 -21.69
C LEU A 145 5.22 0.83 -21.18
N ALA A 146 3.94 1.02 -21.52
CA ALA A 146 2.84 0.14 -21.14
C ALA A 146 2.53 -0.94 -22.21
N LYS A 147 3.36 -1.09 -23.24
CA LYS A 147 3.06 -1.95 -24.41
C LYS A 147 2.70 -3.39 -24.03
N ASP A 148 3.34 -3.92 -22.98
CA ASP A 148 3.18 -5.30 -22.50
C ASP A 148 2.31 -5.39 -21.24
N TRP A 149 1.75 -4.25 -20.78
CA TRP A 149 0.93 -4.21 -19.58
C TRP A 149 -0.50 -4.67 -19.87
N PRO A 150 -1.22 -5.17 -18.86
CA PRO A 150 -2.65 -5.36 -18.96
C PRO A 150 -3.36 -4.05 -19.31
N LYS A 151 -4.18 -4.07 -20.38
CA LYS A 151 -4.94 -2.88 -20.80
C LYS A 151 -6.20 -2.63 -19.98
N LYS A 152 -6.62 -3.63 -19.20
CA LYS A 152 -7.77 -3.62 -18.30
C LYS A 152 -7.71 -4.82 -17.36
N PHE A 153 -8.45 -4.75 -16.27
CA PHE A 153 -8.76 -5.93 -15.47
C PHE A 153 -9.71 -6.86 -16.24
N THR A 154 -9.49 -8.16 -16.13
CA THR A 154 -10.38 -9.18 -16.71
C THR A 154 -10.93 -10.07 -15.60
N GLY A 155 -12.25 -10.25 -15.57
CA GLY A 155 -12.94 -11.02 -14.53
C GLY A 155 -14.10 -10.23 -13.93
N SER A 156 -14.76 -10.83 -12.95
CA SER A 156 -15.83 -10.20 -12.18
C SER A 156 -15.28 -9.30 -11.08
N TYR A 157 -16.16 -8.49 -10.45
CA TYR A 157 -15.79 -7.74 -9.26
C TYR A 157 -15.33 -8.65 -8.11
N LYS A 158 -15.93 -9.83 -7.97
CA LYS A 158 -15.52 -10.84 -6.99
C LYS A 158 -14.08 -11.32 -7.23
N ASP A 159 -13.70 -11.48 -8.49
CA ASP A 159 -12.32 -11.82 -8.86
C ASP A 159 -11.36 -10.67 -8.56
N PHE A 160 -11.79 -9.42 -8.79
CA PHE A 160 -10.99 -8.22 -8.52
C PHE A 160 -10.58 -8.11 -7.06
N ILE A 161 -11.49 -8.44 -6.14
CA ILE A 161 -11.29 -8.33 -4.68
C ILE A 161 -10.89 -9.65 -4.01
N SER A 162 -10.51 -10.70 -4.76
CA SER A 162 -10.28 -12.03 -4.17
C SER A 162 -9.04 -12.08 -3.25
N PHE A 163 -8.07 -11.16 -3.44
CA PHE A 163 -6.82 -11.01 -2.68
C PHE A 163 -6.24 -12.34 -2.15
N SER A 164 -6.08 -13.33 -3.02
CA SER A 164 -5.73 -14.70 -2.61
C SER A 164 -4.24 -15.02 -2.78
N LYS A 165 -3.46 -14.17 -3.47
CA LYS A 165 -2.02 -14.37 -3.64
C LYS A 165 -1.27 -13.71 -2.50
N TYR A 166 -0.66 -14.52 -1.64
CA TYR A 166 0.17 -14.05 -0.52
C TYR A 166 1.58 -13.66 -0.99
N ILE A 167 2.09 -12.52 -0.53
CA ILE A 167 3.47 -12.07 -0.73
C ILE A 167 4.22 -12.13 0.60
N GLU A 168 5.24 -12.98 0.69
CA GLU A 168 6.05 -13.14 1.90
C GLU A 168 7.06 -11.99 2.07
N LEU A 169 6.66 -10.99 2.84
CA LEU A 169 7.46 -9.80 3.13
C LEU A 169 8.69 -10.08 3.98
N HIS A 170 8.66 -11.08 4.86
CA HIS A 170 9.79 -11.39 5.76
C HIS A 170 11.05 -11.75 4.98
N ARG A 171 10.89 -12.46 3.86
CA ARG A 171 12.00 -12.86 2.99
C ARG A 171 12.66 -11.64 2.36
N LEU A 172 11.88 -10.64 1.94
CA LEU A 172 12.40 -9.40 1.36
C LEU A 172 13.18 -8.59 2.40
N LEU A 173 12.62 -8.40 3.59
CA LEU A 173 13.29 -7.67 4.68
C LEU A 173 14.58 -8.36 5.12
N LYS A 174 14.60 -9.69 5.28
CA LYS A 174 15.81 -10.43 5.64
C LYS A 174 16.88 -10.36 4.56
N LYS A 175 16.50 -10.52 3.29
CA LYS A 175 17.43 -10.54 2.15
C LYS A 175 18.08 -9.18 1.95
N LYS A 176 17.30 -8.10 1.98
CA LYS A 176 17.78 -6.74 1.67
C LYS A 176 18.20 -5.93 2.90
N LYS A 177 17.86 -6.39 4.12
CA LYS A 177 18.16 -5.72 5.40
C LYS A 177 17.71 -4.26 5.46
N MET A 178 16.60 -3.95 4.80
CA MET A 178 16.06 -2.58 4.68
C MET A 178 15.17 -2.23 5.88
N VAL A 179 15.80 -2.11 7.05
CA VAL A 179 15.14 -1.70 8.30
C VAL A 179 15.93 -0.54 8.91
N ILE A 180 15.26 0.53 9.31
CA ILE A 180 15.92 1.67 9.95
C ILE A 180 15.01 2.33 10.99
N THR A 181 15.61 2.98 11.99
CA THR A 181 14.90 3.83 12.94
C THR A 181 15.04 5.29 12.54
N SER A 182 13.94 5.99 12.28
CA SER A 182 13.96 7.42 11.93
C SER A 182 12.60 8.08 12.12
N LYS A 183 12.59 9.40 12.35
CA LYS A 183 11.37 10.21 12.27
C LYS A 183 11.00 10.59 10.84
N TRP A 184 11.93 10.43 9.91
CA TRP A 184 11.85 10.95 8.53
C TRP A 184 11.92 9.81 7.50
N PRO A 185 10.89 8.93 7.39
CA PRO A 185 10.89 7.79 6.47
C PRO A 185 11.39 8.13 5.07
N ASN A 186 10.82 9.15 4.43
CA ASN A 186 11.13 9.45 3.03
C ASN A 186 12.60 9.82 2.82
N ALA A 187 13.16 10.64 3.72
CA ALA A 187 14.56 11.06 3.62
C ALA A 187 15.53 9.88 3.79
N VAL A 188 15.27 9.00 4.76
CA VAL A 188 16.19 7.87 5.03
C VAL A 188 16.08 6.76 3.99
N ILE A 189 14.88 6.54 3.44
CA ILE A 189 14.68 5.59 2.34
C ILE A 189 15.48 6.02 1.11
N ASN A 190 15.31 7.27 0.69
CA ASN A 190 16.01 7.83 -0.46
C ASN A 190 17.54 7.87 -0.24
N ARG A 191 17.98 8.23 0.96
CA ARG A 191 19.42 8.36 1.26
C ARG A 191 20.15 7.01 1.38
N TYR A 192 19.52 5.98 1.94
CA TYR A 192 20.24 4.79 2.40
C TYR A 192 19.83 3.49 1.73
N PHE A 193 18.65 3.39 1.09
CA PHE A 193 18.14 2.10 0.62
C PHE A 193 17.85 2.02 -0.86
N LEU A 194 17.21 3.03 -1.45
CA LEU A 194 16.80 2.96 -2.86
C LEU A 194 17.86 3.60 -3.76
N SER A 195 18.19 2.91 -4.86
CA SER A 195 19.03 3.44 -5.94
C SER A 195 18.23 4.14 -7.04
N TYR A 196 16.93 4.32 -6.84
CA TYR A 196 15.99 4.91 -7.78
C TYR A 196 15.07 5.90 -7.06
N ASN A 197 14.54 6.86 -7.81
CA ASN A 197 13.59 7.86 -7.29
C ASN A 197 12.20 7.25 -7.09
N TYR A 198 11.37 7.91 -6.28
CA TYR A 198 9.98 7.53 -6.09
C TYR A 198 9.19 8.75 -5.60
N PHE A 199 7.88 8.73 -5.79
CA PHE A 199 7.02 9.78 -5.25
C PHE A 199 6.81 9.62 -3.73
N PRO A 200 7.25 10.58 -2.89
CA PRO A 200 7.10 10.47 -1.45
C PRO A 200 5.63 10.60 -1.03
N LYS A 201 5.13 9.62 -0.27
CA LYS A 201 3.79 9.65 0.34
C LYS A 201 3.85 10.18 1.78
N LYS A 202 2.68 10.31 2.43
CA LYS A 202 2.57 10.74 3.83
C LYS A 202 3.48 9.86 4.69
N GLN A 203 4.19 10.45 5.66
CA GLN A 203 5.22 9.72 6.42
C GLN A 203 4.65 8.91 7.59
N TRP A 204 3.65 9.48 8.28
CA TRP A 204 2.98 8.89 9.44
C TRP A 204 1.48 9.13 9.33
N PRO A 205 0.62 8.23 9.85
CA PRO A 205 -0.82 8.30 9.62
C PRO A 205 -1.50 9.43 10.42
N LYS A 206 -0.84 9.92 11.49
CA LYS A 206 -1.30 10.95 12.43
C LYS A 206 -0.21 11.99 12.67
#